data_AF-A0A1B6IT88-F1
#
_entry.id   AF-A0A1B6IT88-F1
#
_cell.length_a   1.000
_cell.length_b   1.000
_cell.length_c   1.000
_cell.angle_alpha   90.00
_cell.angle_beta   90.00
_cell.angle_gamma   90.00
#
_symmetry.space_group_name_H-M   'P 1'
#
loop_
_entity.id
_entity.type
_entity.pdbx_description
1 polymer ?
#
loop_
_entity_poly.entity_id
_entity_poly.type
_entity_poly.pdbx_seq_one_letter_code
_entity_poly.pdbx_strand_id
1 'polypeptide(L)'
;PSPSRSWLPPYHPELNARELIWADVKNWVAAHNVTFNIHDVERLVNQKFETITETDWRKICENVKKMEDTFIGVQSQLEDTIESFVIDLGAESSEEDNSDFSEDDIEDGNLSGIEELI
;
A
#
# COMPACT_ATOMS: atom_id res chain seq x y z
N PRO A 1 13.04 -25.91 5.21
CA PRO A 1 11.91 -24.97 5.07
C PRO A 1 12.44 -23.54 4.97
N SER A 2 12.38 -22.95 3.78
CA SER A 2 12.63 -21.51 3.59
C SER A 2 11.59 -20.74 4.41
N PRO A 3 11.96 -19.65 5.11
CA PRO A 3 10.97 -18.87 5.83
C PRO A 3 9.96 -18.35 4.80
N SER A 4 8.68 -18.64 5.04
CA SER A 4 7.58 -18.06 4.28
C SER A 4 7.71 -16.54 4.40
N ARG A 5 8.17 -15.90 3.33
CA ARG A 5 8.27 -14.45 3.24
C ARG A 5 6.86 -13.92 3.48
N SER A 6 6.66 -13.24 4.61
CA SER A 6 5.40 -12.56 4.90
C SER A 6 5.12 -11.63 3.73
N TRP A 7 4.10 -11.92 2.94
CA TRP A 7 3.68 -11.05 1.86
C TRP A 7 3.19 -9.75 2.49
N LEU A 8 3.70 -8.61 2.01
CA LEU A 8 3.30 -7.28 2.44
C LEU A 8 2.87 -6.52 1.19
N PRO A 9 1.57 -6.25 1.01
CA PRO A 9 1.09 -5.53 -0.15
C PRO A 9 1.65 -4.10 -0.17
N PRO A 10 2.16 -3.62 -1.32
CA PRO A 10 2.55 -2.22 -1.48
C PRO A 10 1.36 -1.29 -1.23
N TYR A 11 1.62 -0.09 -0.69
CA TYR A 11 0.59 0.95 -0.44
C TYR A 11 -0.56 0.57 0.50
N HIS A 12 -0.46 -0.56 1.21
CA HIS A 12 -1.45 -1.03 2.18
C HIS A 12 -0.84 -1.14 3.59
N PRO A 13 -0.42 -0.01 4.21
CA PRO A 13 0.16 -0.02 5.56
C PRO A 13 -0.80 -0.56 6.62
N GLU A 14 -2.11 -0.52 6.37
CA GLU A 14 -3.13 -1.12 7.23
C GLU A 14 -2.97 -2.64 7.35
N LEU A 15 -2.37 -3.30 6.35
CA LEU A 15 -2.08 -4.73 6.39
C LEU A 15 -0.71 -5.05 7.02
N ASN A 16 -0.03 -4.05 7.61
CA ASN A 16 1.26 -4.22 8.26
C ASN A 16 1.22 -3.79 9.73
N ALA A 17 1.16 -4.77 10.64
CA ALA A 17 1.11 -4.52 12.08
C ALA A 17 2.26 -3.62 12.60
N ARG A 18 3.46 -3.67 11.99
CA ARG A 18 4.56 -2.79 12.39
C ARG A 18 4.29 -1.33 12.05
N GLU A 19 3.72 -1.06 10.88
CA GLU A 19 3.35 0.30 10.46
C GLU A 19 2.25 0.86 11.37
N LEU A 20 1.29 0.02 11.78
CA LEU A 20 0.24 0.41 12.71
C LEU A 20 0.78 0.79 14.09
N ILE A 21 1.72 0.02 14.64
CA ILE A 21 2.41 0.37 15.89
C ILE A 21 3.18 1.68 15.74
N TRP A 22 3.92 1.83 14.63
CA TRP A 22 4.64 3.07 14.36
C TRP A 22 3.71 4.27 14.18
N ALA A 23 2.52 4.08 13.62
CA ALA A 23 1.51 5.12 13.51
C ALA A 23 1.02 5.57 14.90
N ASP A 24 0.74 4.64 15.82
CA ASP A 24 0.37 4.97 17.21
C ASP A 24 1.50 5.73 17.92
N VAL A 25 2.75 5.26 17.77
CA VAL A 25 3.91 5.94 18.36
C VAL A 25 4.07 7.35 17.81
N LYS A 26 4.02 7.53 16.49
CA LYS A 26 4.14 8.84 15.84
C LYS A 26 3.03 9.79 16.28
N ASN A 27 1.78 9.33 16.34
CA ASN A 27 0.65 10.13 16.78
C ASN A 27 0.82 10.60 18.23
N TRP A 28 1.26 9.70 19.12
CA TRP A 28 1.51 10.04 20.51
C TRP A 28 2.65 11.05 20.64
N VAL A 29 3.78 10.82 19.98
CA VAL A 29 4.92 11.75 20.01
C VAL A 29 4.52 13.12 19.48
N ALA A 30 3.79 13.19 18.36
CA ALA A 30 3.31 14.43 17.79
C ALA A 30 2.41 15.22 18.76
N ALA A 31 1.58 14.52 19.55
CA ALA A 31 0.71 15.15 20.53
C ALA A 31 1.45 15.67 21.79
N HIS A 32 2.64 15.13 22.11
CA HIS A 32 3.37 15.46 23.34
C HIS A 32 4.66 16.27 23.09
N ASN A 33 5.15 16.32 21.86
CA ASN A 33 6.33 17.09 21.51
C ASN A 33 6.00 18.58 21.39
N VAL A 34 6.20 19.32 22.49
CA VAL A 34 6.02 20.77 22.54
C VAL A 34 7.31 21.56 22.28
N THR A 35 8.47 20.90 22.35
CA THR A 35 9.79 21.55 22.28
C THR A 35 10.39 21.55 20.88
N PHE A 36 9.88 20.69 19.99
CA PHE A 36 10.38 20.49 18.61
C PHE A 36 11.88 20.13 18.56
N ASN A 37 12.41 19.52 19.64
CA ASN A 37 13.80 19.07 19.73
C ASN A 37 13.91 17.56 19.53
N ILE A 38 14.94 17.11 18.81
CA ILE A 38 15.16 15.68 18.50
C ILE A 38 15.39 14.81 19.73
N HIS A 39 16.04 15.33 20.78
CA HIS A 39 16.27 14.60 22.02
C HIS A 39 14.96 14.33 22.77
N ASP A 40 14.02 15.28 22.73
CA ASP A 40 12.69 15.08 23.31
C ASP A 40 11.88 14.08 22.49
N VAL A 41 11.98 14.11 21.15
CA VAL A 41 11.38 13.11 20.27
C VAL A 41 11.88 11.71 20.63
N GLU A 42 13.19 11.51 20.73
CA GLU A 42 13.78 10.21 21.08
C GLU A 42 13.29 9.72 22.44
N ARG A 43 13.31 10.59 23.46
CA ARG A 43 12.79 10.27 24.80
C ARG A 43 11.31 9.88 24.75
N LEU A 44 10.48 10.63 24.04
CA LEU A 44 9.05 10.37 23.90
C LEU A 44 8.78 9.04 23.16
N VAL A 45 9.54 8.75 22.10
CA VAL A 45 9.44 7.47 21.37
C VAL A 45 9.69 6.30 22.32
N ASN A 46 10.79 6.34 23.08
CA ASN A 46 11.13 5.28 24.04
C ASN A 46 10.05 5.12 25.12
N GLN A 47 9.58 6.23 25.71
CA GLN A 47 8.50 6.21 26.69
C GLN A 47 7.23 5.56 26.13
N LYS A 48 6.84 5.89 24.89
CA LYS A 48 5.66 5.30 24.28
C LYS A 48 5.83 3.81 24.05
N PHE A 49 6.99 3.35 23.56
CA PHE A 49 7.26 1.92 23.39
C PHE A 49 7.19 1.15 24.72
N GLU A 50 7.64 1.73 25.83
CA GLU A 50 7.52 1.12 27.17
C GLU A 50 6.06 0.92 27.62
N THR A 51 5.12 1.73 27.10
CA THR A 51 3.70 1.57 27.41
C THR A 51 2.99 0.52 26.56
N ILE A 52 3.58 0.11 25.43
CA ILE A 52 2.96 -0.85 24.50
C ILE A 52 3.13 -2.25 25.06
N THR A 53 2.00 -2.91 25.35
CA THR A 53 2.00 -4.24 25.94
C THR A 53 1.86 -5.34 24.89
N GLU A 54 2.13 -6.60 25.27
CA GLU A 54 1.84 -7.78 24.44
C GLU A 54 0.37 -7.82 24.01
N THR A 55 -0.55 -7.38 24.87
CA THR A 55 -1.98 -7.33 24.58
C THR A 55 -2.28 -6.36 23.44
N ASP A 56 -1.59 -5.22 23.39
CA ASP A 56 -1.78 -4.22 22.34
C ASP A 56 -1.25 -4.74 21.00
N TRP A 57 -0.09 -5.39 21.01
CA TRP A 57 0.45 -6.11 19.86
C TRP A 57 -0.53 -7.16 19.34
N ARG A 58 -1.09 -7.98 20.23
CA ARG A 58 -2.04 -9.03 19.87
C ARG A 58 -3.29 -8.47 19.21
N LYS A 59 -3.87 -7.40 19.77
CA LYS A 59 -5.03 -6.71 19.19
C LYS A 59 -4.74 -6.18 17.79
N ILE A 60 -3.58 -5.57 17.58
CA ILE A 60 -3.19 -5.05 16.26
C ILE A 60 -3.02 -6.19 15.26
N CYS A 61 -2.35 -7.28 15.64
CA CYS A 61 -2.21 -8.46 14.79
C CYS A 61 -3.56 -9.09 14.43
N GLU A 62 -4.51 -9.16 15.37
CA GLU A 62 -5.87 -9.65 15.12
C GLU A 62 -6.65 -8.73 14.16
N ASN A 63 -6.51 -7.42 14.32
CA ASN A 63 -7.11 -6.45 13.41
C ASN A 63 -6.55 -6.56 11.99
N VAL A 64 -5.24 -6.73 11.84
CA VAL A 64 -4.59 -6.94 10.53
C VAL A 64 -5.15 -8.18 9.85
N LYS A 65 -5.23 -9.31 10.56
CA LYS A 65 -5.83 -10.54 10.01
C LYS A 65 -7.27 -10.35 9.55
N LYS A 66 -8.07 -9.65 10.35
CA LYS A 66 -9.46 -9.33 9.98
C LYS A 66 -9.54 -8.47 8.72
N MET A 67 -8.61 -7.52 8.55
CA MET A 67 -8.53 -6.71 7.33
C MET A 67 -8.10 -7.56 6.14
N GLU A 68 -7.09 -8.42 6.30
CA GLU A 68 -6.67 -9.38 5.27
C GLU A 68 -7.84 -10.26 4.80
N ASP A 69 -8.60 -10.85 5.72
CA ASP A 69 -9.77 -11.67 5.40
C ASP A 69 -10.82 -10.88 4.62
N THR A 70 -11.00 -9.60 4.95
CA THR A 70 -11.94 -8.71 4.24
C THR A 70 -11.46 -8.43 2.83
N PHE A 71 -10.17 -8.13 2.63
CA PHE A 71 -9.59 -7.91 1.31
C PHE A 71 -9.71 -9.15 0.42
N ILE A 72 -9.42 -10.34 0.97
CA ILE A 72 -9.59 -11.61 0.26
C ILE A 72 -11.06 -11.82 -0.15
N GLY A 73 -12.00 -11.56 0.77
CA GLY A 73 -13.43 -11.69 0.48
C GLY A 73 -13.92 -10.74 -0.62
N VAL A 74 -13.44 -9.49 -0.62
CA VAL A 74 -13.75 -8.51 -1.68
C VAL A 74 -13.11 -8.93 -3.00
N GLN A 75 -11.87 -9.39 -2.99
CA GLN A 75 -11.17 -9.86 -4.18
C GLN A 75 -11.90 -11.05 -4.83
N SER A 76 -12.34 -12.02 -4.04
CA SER A 76 -13.11 -13.18 -4.53
C SER A 76 -14.39 -12.74 -5.26
N GLN A 77 -15.12 -11.75 -4.72
CA GLN A 77 -16.34 -11.25 -5.36
C GLN A 77 -16.05 -10.51 -6.67
N LEU A 78 -14.93 -9.78 -6.73
CA LEU A 78 -14.49 -9.11 -7.94
C LEU A 78 -14.10 -10.13 -9.02
N GLU A 79 -13.39 -11.20 -8.67
CA GLU A 79 -13.02 -12.28 -9.60
C GLU A 79 -14.26 -12.93 -10.21
N ASP A 80 -15.25 -13.31 -9.39
CA ASP A 80 -16.54 -13.85 -9.85
C ASP A 80 -17.25 -12.88 -10.81
N THR A 81 -17.19 -11.58 -10.51
CA THR A 81 -17.78 -10.53 -11.33
C THR A 81 -17.05 -10.39 -12.67
N ILE A 82 -15.72 -10.36 -12.67
CA ILE A 82 -14.90 -10.26 -13.89
C ILE A 82 -15.12 -11.47 -14.79
N GLU A 83 -15.20 -12.69 -14.23
CA GLU A 83 -15.49 -13.89 -15.01
C GLU A 83 -16.83 -13.77 -15.76
N SER A 84 -17.85 -13.18 -15.13
CA SER A 84 -19.14 -12.93 -15.79
C SER A 84 -19.09 -11.89 -16.93
N PHE A 85 -18.08 -11.02 -16.96
CA PHE A 85 -17.89 -10.01 -18.00
C PHE A 85 -16.97 -10.46 -19.14
N VAL A 86 -16.50 -11.70 -19.13
CA VAL A 86 -15.67 -12.24 -20.22
C VAL A 86 -16.50 -12.32 -21.50
N ILE A 87 -16.17 -11.46 -22.48
CA ILE A 87 -16.77 -11.48 -23.82
C ILE A 87 -16.08 -12.58 -24.62
N ASP A 88 -16.82 -13.63 -24.95
CA ASP A 88 -16.33 -14.70 -25.82
C ASP A 88 -16.32 -14.22 -27.28
N LEU A 89 -15.12 -13.96 -27.80
CA LEU A 89 -14.88 -13.55 -29.19
C LEU A 89 -14.98 -14.74 -30.18
N GLY A 90 -15.36 -15.94 -29.70
CA GLY A 90 -15.49 -17.15 -30.50
C GLY A 90 -16.75 -17.26 -31.36
N ALA A 91 -17.66 -16.29 -31.32
CA ALA A 91 -18.70 -16.16 -32.33
C ALA A 91 -18.14 -15.39 -33.53
N GLU A 92 -17.87 -16.11 -34.62
CA GLU A 92 -17.50 -15.61 -35.95
C GLU A 92 -18.30 -14.36 -36.36
N SER A 93 -17.77 -13.18 -36.09
CA SER A 93 -18.21 -11.93 -36.73
C SER A 93 -17.15 -11.57 -37.76
N SER A 94 -17.26 -12.19 -38.92
CA SER A 94 -16.57 -11.72 -40.11
C SER A 94 -17.12 -10.36 -40.50
N GLU A 95 -16.30 -9.30 -40.37
CA GLU A 95 -16.18 -8.23 -41.35
C GLU A 95 -14.89 -7.44 -41.05
N GLU A 96 -14.04 -7.36 -42.08
CA GLU A 96 -12.71 -6.77 -42.09
C GLU A 96 -12.79 -5.25 -41.90
N ASP A 97 -12.03 -4.68 -40.97
CA ASP A 97 -11.67 -3.26 -41.02
C ASP A 97 -10.20 -3.07 -40.64
N ASN A 98 -9.37 -2.96 -41.67
CA ASN A 98 -7.95 -2.72 -41.55
C ASN A 98 -7.72 -1.21 -41.37
N SER A 99 -7.83 -0.73 -40.13
CA SER A 99 -7.41 0.64 -39.80
C SER A 99 -5.90 0.67 -39.56
N ASP A 100 -5.20 1.19 -40.58
CA ASP A 100 -3.78 1.50 -40.57
C ASP A 100 -3.49 2.51 -39.44
N PHE A 101 -2.86 2.02 -38.36
CA PHE A 101 -2.48 2.84 -37.22
C PHE A 101 -1.15 3.51 -37.54
N SER A 102 -1.20 4.73 -38.06
CA SER A 102 0.01 5.54 -38.23
C SER A 102 0.60 5.89 -36.86
N GLU A 103 1.82 5.42 -36.62
CA GLU A 103 2.68 5.81 -35.48
C GLU A 103 3.04 7.29 -35.62
N ASP A 104 2.32 8.17 -34.90
CA ASP A 104 2.81 9.51 -34.61
C ASP A 104 3.86 9.41 -33.50
N ASP A 105 5.13 9.52 -33.89
CA ASP A 105 6.27 9.71 -33.00
C ASP A 105 6.01 10.89 -32.05
N ILE A 106 5.73 10.59 -30.78
CA ILE A 106 5.78 11.61 -29.73
C ILE A 106 7.26 11.89 -29.46
N GLU A 107 7.75 13.03 -29.95
CA GLU A 107 9.05 13.57 -29.58
C GLU A 107 9.21 13.59 -28.05
N ASP A 108 10.19 12.83 -27.57
CA ASP A 108 10.62 12.78 -26.19
C ASP A 108 11.06 14.17 -25.76
N GLY A 109 10.16 14.87 -25.07
CA GLY A 109 10.41 16.15 -24.45
C GLY A 109 11.48 15.98 -23.39
N ASN A 110 12.71 16.29 -23.79
CA ASN A 110 13.90 16.47 -22.96
C ASN A 110 13.56 16.99 -21.55
N LEU A 111 13.42 16.09 -20.58
CA LEU A 111 13.44 16.41 -19.15
C LEU A 111 14.91 16.68 -18.75
N SER A 112 15.42 17.81 -19.23
CA SER A 112 16.69 18.37 -18.78
C SER A 112 16.57 18.65 -17.29
N GLY A 113 17.33 17.89 -16.52
CA GLY A 113 17.68 18.28 -15.17
C GLY A 113 18.18 19.72 -15.15
N ILE A 114 17.61 20.49 -14.23
CA ILE A 114 18.18 21.74 -13.75
C ILE A 114 18.30 21.61 -12.23
N GLU A 115 19.39 20.98 -11.80
CA GLU A 115 20.01 21.32 -10.52
C GLU A 115 20.85 22.59 -10.75
N GLU A 116 20.52 23.66 -10.03
CA GLU A 116 21.44 24.49 -9.23
C GLU A 116 20.68 25.74 -8.77
N LEU A 117 20.52 25.88 -7.46
CA LEU A 117 20.50 27.20 -6.84
C LEU A 117 21.65 27.21 -5.84
N ILE A 118 22.73 27.86 -6.28
CA ILE A 118 23.76 28.45 -5.42
C ILE A 118 23.09 29.46 -4.48
#